data_AF-A0A7J9NB07-F1
#
_entry.id   AF-A0A7J9NB07-F1
#
_cell.length_a   1.000
_cell.length_b   1.000
_cell.length_c   1.000
_cell.angle_alpha   90.00
_cell.angle_beta   90.00
_cell.angle_gamma   90.00
#
_symmetry.space_group_name_H-M   'P 1'
#
loop_
_entity.id
_entity.type
_entity.pdbx_description
1 polymer ?
#
loop_
_entity_poly.entity_id
_entity_poly.type
_entity_poly.pdbx_seq_one_letter_code
_entity_poly.pdbx_strand_id
1 'polypeptide(L)' 'DVLFKKAEPITANSIDPRWKLFKNCLGALDGTHIKIRVPIVDKPRYRTRKVDIATNMLGVCTPDMHFVYVIPS' A
#
# COMPACT_ATOMS: atom_id res chain seq x y z
N ASP A 1 -1.04 6.19 20.26
CA ASP A 1 -0.75 6.84 18.97
C ASP A 1 -0.46 5.80 17.90
N VAL A 2 -1.30 5.71 16.86
CA VAL A 2 -1.07 4.77 15.76
C VAL A 2 -0.01 5.38 14.85
N LEU A 3 1.25 5.04 15.10
CA LEU A 3 2.39 5.50 14.31
C LEU A 3 2.41 4.73 12.99
N PHE A 4 1.68 5.23 11.97
CA PHE A 4 1.80 4.69 10.61
C PHE A 4 3.20 5.00 10.09
N LYS A 5 4.08 4.00 10.07
CA LYS A 5 5.40 4.13 9.45
C LYS A 5 5.20 4.34 7.95
N LYS A 6 5.85 5.37 7.39
CA LYS A 6 5.86 5.59 5.95
C LYS A 6 6.73 4.52 5.28
N ALA A 7 6.25 3.94 4.18
CA ALA A 7 7.09 3.08 3.35
C ALA A 7 8.18 3.94 2.70
N GLU A 8 9.45 3.59 2.90
CA GLU A 8 10.58 4.24 2.25
C GLU A 8 11.25 3.28 1.26
N PRO A 9 11.63 3.77 0.07
CA PRO A 9 12.28 2.93 -0.92
C PRO A 9 13.71 2.59 -0.51
N ILE A 10 14.16 1.40 -0.90
CA ILE A 10 15.56 1.00 -0.78
C ILE A 10 16.43 2.01 -1.55
N THR A 11 17.47 2.54 -0.93
CA THR A 11 18.36 3.50 -1.57
C THR A 11 19.10 2.88 -2.75
N ALA A 12 19.33 3.65 -3.82
CA ALA A 12 20.06 3.17 -5.00
C ALA A 12 21.49 2.70 -4.70
N ASN A 13 22.07 3.19 -3.59
CA ASN A 13 23.41 2.88 -3.10
C ASN A 13 23.41 1.85 -1.96
N SER A 14 22.30 1.12 -1.74
CA SER A 14 22.23 0.07 -0.72
C SER A 14 23.32 -0.97 -0.93
N ILE A 15 24.13 -1.18 0.12
CA ILE A 15 25.19 -2.21 0.17
C ILE A 15 24.69 -3.52 0.81
N ASP A 16 23.46 -3.54 1.31
CA ASP A 16 22.88 -4.74 1.92
C ASP A 16 22.75 -5.84 0.84
N PRO A 17 23.37 -7.02 1.02
CA PRO A 17 23.33 -8.08 0.02
C PRO A 17 21.92 -8.59 -0.28
N ARG A 18 20.96 -8.45 0.65
CA ARG A 18 19.55 -8.82 0.48
C ARG A 18 18.81 -7.82 -0.39
N TRP A 19 19.11 -6.53 -0.25
CA TRP A 19 18.33 -5.43 -0.83
C TRP A 19 18.99 -4.71 -2.02
N LYS A 20 20.30 -4.89 -2.24
CA LYS A 20 21.07 -4.20 -3.31
C LYS A 20 20.53 -4.39 -4.73
N LEU A 21 19.79 -5.47 -4.98
CA LEU A 21 19.17 -5.75 -6.29
C LEU A 21 17.82 -5.04 -6.46
N PHE A 22 17.21 -4.59 -5.36
CA PHE A 22 15.87 -3.97 -5.31
C PHE A 22 15.98 -2.45 -5.15
N LYS A 23 16.88 -1.83 -5.92
CA LYS A 23 17.12 -0.38 -5.85
C LYS A 23 15.83 0.39 -6.14
N ASN A 24 15.55 1.39 -5.32
CA ASN A 24 14.34 2.22 -5.37
C ASN A 24 13.03 1.45 -5.17
N CYS A 25 13.06 0.18 -4.76
CA CYS A 25 11.84 -0.57 -4.45
C CYS A 25 11.36 -0.23 -3.03
N LEU A 26 10.05 -0.01 -2.87
CA LEU A 26 9.41 0.16 -1.55
C LEU A 26 9.30 -1.15 -0.76
N GLY A 27 9.30 -2.27 -1.47
CA GLY A 27 9.03 -3.60 -0.91
C GLY A 27 8.13 -4.43 -1.82
N ALA A 28 7.67 -5.57 -1.31
CA ALA A 28 6.64 -6.36 -1.97
C ALA A 28 5.27 -5.74 -1.70
N LEU A 29 4.49 -5.51 -2.76
CA LEU A 29 3.15 -4.92 -2.68
C LEU A 29 2.11 -5.96 -3.08
N ASP A 30 1.10 -6.13 -2.24
CA ASP A 30 -0.07 -6.96 -2.53
C ASP A 30 -1.35 -6.21 -2.15
N GLY A 31 -2.48 -6.54 -2.76
CA GLY A 31 -3.74 -5.82 -2.61
C GLY A 31 -4.89 -6.72 -2.21
N THR A 32 -5.67 -6.28 -1.22
CA THR A 32 -6.94 -6.92 -0.87
C THR A 32 -8.12 -5.98 -1.12
N HIS A 33 -9.22 -6.53 -1.60
CA HIS A 33 -10.42 -5.75 -1.90
C HIS A 33 -11.30 -5.66 -0.65
N ILE A 34 -11.50 -4.45 -0.14
CA ILE A 34 -12.27 -4.22 1.09
C ILE A 34 -13.51 -3.37 0.81
N LYS A 35 -14.64 -3.75 1.40
CA LYS A 35 -15.85 -2.93 1.38
C LYS A 35 -15.67 -1.74 2.31
N ILE A 36 -16.11 -0.56 1.87
CA ILE A 36 -15.97 0.68 2.64
C ILE A 36 -17.32 1.40 2.76
N ARG A 37 -17.42 2.27 3.75
CA ARG A 37 -18.52 3.22 3.91
C ARG A 37 -17.99 4.62 3.67
N VAL A 38 -18.58 5.32 2.73
CA VAL A 38 -18.21 6.71 2.37
C VAL A 38 -19.48 7.55 2.22
N PRO A 39 -19.38 8.89 2.35
CA PRO A 39 -20.47 9.81 2.03
C PRO A 39 -21.05 9.57 0.63
N ILE A 40 -22.31 9.92 0.42
CA ILE A 40 -23.01 9.70 -0.85
C ILE A 40 -22.29 10.39 -2.02
N VAL A 41 -21.75 11.59 -1.79
CA VAL A 41 -21.00 12.36 -2.78
C VAL A 41 -19.75 11.62 -3.28
N ASP A 42 -19.16 10.77 -2.44
CA ASP A 42 -17.93 10.04 -2.76
C ASP A 42 -18.19 8.63 -3.31
N LYS A 43 -19.41 8.08 -3.16
CA LYS A 43 -19.76 6.74 -3.66
C LYS A 43 -19.41 6.52 -5.14
N PRO A 44 -19.60 7.47 -6.07
CA PRO A 44 -19.22 7.29 -7.46
C PRO A 44 -17.74 6.94 -7.65
N ARG A 45 -16.84 7.48 -6.82
CA ARG A 45 -15.39 7.22 -6.88
C ARG A 45 -15.03 5.79 -6.52
N TYR A 46 -15.75 5.20 -5.58
CA TYR A 46 -15.46 3.88 -5.02
C TYR A 46 -16.37 2.78 -5.56
N ARG A 47 -17.14 3.07 -6.61
CA ARG A 47 -18.04 2.09 -7.23
C ARG A 47 -17.25 1.12 -8.09
N THR A 48 -17.36 -0.15 -7.76
CA THR A 48 -16.72 -1.24 -8.51
C THR A 48 -17.56 -1.71 -9.69
N ARG A 49 -16.98 -2.55 -10.56
CA ARG A 49 -17.71 -3.22 -11.67
C ARG A 49 -18.93 -4.03 -11.19
N LYS A 50 -18.88 -4.59 -9.96
CA LYS A 50 -19.98 -5.34 -9.35
C LYS A 50 -20.96 -4.46 -8.55
N VAL A 51 -20.85 -3.13 -8.69
CA VAL A 51 -21.71 -2.13 -8.01
C VAL A 51 -21.51 -2.04 -6.49
N ASP A 52 -20.59 -2.84 -5.92
CA ASP A 52 -20.14 -2.65 -4.54
C ASP A 52 -19.39 -1.32 -4.37
N ILE A 53 -19.48 -0.75 -3.17
CA ILE A 53 -18.64 0.37 -2.71
C ILE A 53 -17.44 -0.21 -1.98
N ALA A 54 -16.28 -0.21 -2.63
CA ALA A 54 -15.08 -0.88 -2.16
C ALA A 54 -13.81 -0.21 -2.70
N THR A 55 -12.69 -0.45 -2.05
CA THR A 55 -11.37 0.00 -2.52
C THR A 55 -10.33 -1.11 -2.35
N ASN A 56 -9.26 -1.02 -3.13
CA ASN A 56 -8.08 -1.86 -2.92
C ASN A 56 -7.28 -1.29 -1.74
N MET A 57 -7.13 -2.07 -0.67
CA MET A 57 -6.15 -1.79 0.37
C MET A 57 -4.86 -2.50 -0.01
N LEU A 58 -3.80 -1.74 -0.23
CA LEU A 58 -2.49 -2.30 -0.58
C LEU A 58 -1.68 -2.49 0.69
N GLY A 59 -1.12 -3.68 0.91
CA GLY A 59 -0.12 -3.94 1.91
C GLY A 59 1.27 -3.94 1.27
N VAL A 60 2.23 -3.33 1.95
CA VAL A 60 3.64 -3.32 1.55
C VAL A 60 4.47 -3.95 2.66
N CYS A 61 5.28 -4.94 2.32
CA CYS A 61 6.32 -5.47 3.21
C CYS A 61 7.62 -4.70 2.97
N THR A 62 8.00 -3.88 3.95
CA THR A 62 9.22 -3.06 3.88
C THR A 62 10.50 -3.92 4.02
N PRO A 63 11.68 -3.39 3.63
CA PRO A 63 12.96 -4.09 3.82
C PRO A 63 13.24 -4.51 5.28
N ASP A 64 12.67 -3.77 6.22
CA ASP A 64 12.76 -4.02 7.66
C ASP A 64 11.72 -5.04 8.15
N MET A 65 11.03 -5.74 7.24
CA MET A 65 9.93 -6.68 7.52
C MET A 65 8.73 -6.09 8.27
N HIS A 66 8.53 -4.77 8.21
CA HIS A 66 7.29 -4.15 8.70
C HIS A 66 6.22 -4.18 7.60
N PHE A 67 4.98 -4.50 8.00
CA PHE A 67 3.80 -4.37 7.16
C PHE A 67 3.21 -2.97 7.30
N VAL A 68 3.11 -2.25 6.18
CA VAL A 68 2.47 -0.93 6.10
C VAL A 68 1.37 -0.99 5.05
N TYR A 69 0.24 -0.31 5.28
CA TYR A 69 -0.81 -0.24 4.28
C TYR A 69 -0.84 1.09 3.56
N VAL A 70 -1.28 1.07 2.32
CA VAL A 70 -1.50 2.25 1.47
C VAL A 70 -2.91 2.17 0.94
N ILE A 71 -3.68 3.23 1.16
CA ILE A 71 -4.96 3.42 0.49
C ILE A 71 -4.69 4.31 -0.72
N PRO A 72 -4.85 3.80 -1.95
CA PRO A 72 -4.69 4.61 -3.14
C PRO A 72 -5.72 5.75 -3.12
N SER A 73 -5.24 6.97 -3.37
CA SER A 73 -6.07 8.17 -3.52
C SER A 73 -6.82 8.09 -4.84
#